data_AF-A0A1V4Q934-F1
#
_entry.id   AF-A0A1V4Q934-F1
#
_cell.length_a   1.000
_cell.length_b   1.000
_cell.length_c   1.000
_cell.angle_alpha   90.00
_cell.angle_beta   90.00
_cell.angle_gamma   90.00
#
_symmetry.space_group_name_H-M   'P 1'
#
loop_
_entity.id
_entity.type
_entity.pdbx_description
1 polymer ?
#
loop_
_entity_poly.entity_id
_entity_poly.type
_entity_poly.pdbx_seq_one_letter_code
_entity_poly.pdbx_strand_id
1 'polypeptide(L)'
;MELYEQTIRVHITPAVGDVRVGELTVGGAERFIESKGETTVAQRCRIILSGMMALAAQHDAIERHPVRDTSTVKRERKKPRALTVDELAIQRRRIGSYAGGNVGHGPPRAITGWSCSSSGWGLVAGSTRRHPRGGLTSTGASPRR
;
A
#
# COMPACT_ATOMS: atom_id res chain seq x y z
N MET A 1 10.61 -4.78 -1.18
CA MET A 1 11.55 -4.24 -2.18
C MET A 1 10.85 -3.31 -3.19
N GLU A 2 9.63 -3.63 -3.66
CA GLU A 2 8.80 -2.81 -4.58
C GLU A 2 8.86 -1.28 -4.38
N LEU A 3 8.65 -0.81 -3.14
CA LEU A 3 8.56 0.62 -2.84
C LEU A 3 9.88 1.38 -3.11
N TYR A 4 11.01 0.68 -2.98
CA TYR A 4 12.35 1.22 -3.19
C TYR A 4 12.58 1.45 -4.68
N GLU A 5 12.35 0.42 -5.48
CA GLU A 5 12.45 0.46 -6.95
C GLU A 5 11.49 1.47 -7.55
N GLN A 6 10.25 1.53 -7.05
CA GLN A 6 9.28 2.53 -7.46
C GLN A 6 9.79 3.95 -7.14
N THR A 7 10.36 4.18 -5.95
CA THR A 7 10.91 5.49 -5.59
C THR A 7 12.06 5.88 -6.51
N ILE A 8 12.95 4.93 -6.83
CA ILE A 8 14.05 5.15 -7.77
C ILE A 8 13.49 5.57 -9.14
N ARG A 9 12.62 4.74 -9.72
CA ARG A 9 12.05 4.95 -11.05
C ARG A 9 11.26 6.24 -11.17
N VAL A 10 10.43 6.57 -10.18
CA VAL A 10 9.49 7.70 -10.25
C VAL A 10 10.14 9.02 -9.82
N HIS A 11 11.12 8.98 -8.92
CA HIS A 11 11.65 10.22 -8.32
C HIS A 11 13.14 10.44 -8.55
N ILE A 12 13.97 9.41 -8.47
CA ILE A 12 15.43 9.56 -8.53
C ILE A 12 15.93 9.59 -9.96
N THR A 13 15.58 8.59 -10.78
CA THR A 13 15.98 8.51 -12.19
C THR A 13 15.65 9.78 -12.99
N PRO A 14 14.43 10.35 -12.94
CA PRO A 14 14.12 11.53 -13.75
C PRO A 14 14.80 12.83 -13.29
N ALA A 15 15.39 12.87 -12.09
CA ALA A 15 15.97 14.10 -11.54
C ALA A 15 17.50 14.04 -11.39
N VAL A 16 18.04 12.85 -11.12
CA VAL A 16 19.46 12.62 -10.84
C VAL A 16 20.06 11.60 -11.81
N GLY A 17 19.26 10.96 -12.66
CA GLY A 17 19.73 9.93 -13.59
C GLY A 17 20.70 10.43 -14.66
N ASP A 18 20.62 11.71 -15.03
CA ASP A 18 21.53 12.34 -16.00
C ASP A 18 22.79 12.93 -15.35
N VAL A 19 22.88 12.92 -14.02
CA VAL A 19 24.03 13.44 -13.27
C VAL A 19 24.97 12.30 -12.93
N ARG A 20 26.26 12.45 -13.23
CA ARG A 20 27.25 11.44 -12.84
C ARG A 20 27.41 11.42 -11.32
N VAL A 21 27.71 10.25 -10.78
CA VAL A 21 27.86 10.05 -9.32
C VAL A 21 28.90 11.02 -8.71
N GLY A 22 30.00 11.30 -9.41
CA GLY A 22 31.02 12.26 -8.97
C GLY A 22 30.67 13.74 -9.18
N GLU A 23 29.63 14.06 -9.94
CA GLU A 23 29.20 15.44 -10.20
C GLU A 23 28.10 15.90 -9.24
N LEU A 24 27.54 14.99 -8.43
CA LEU A 24 26.49 15.34 -7.49
C LEU A 24 27.06 16.13 -6.30
N THR A 25 26.84 17.43 -6.30
CA THR A 25 27.21 18.32 -5.18
C THR A 25 26.20 18.26 -4.04
N VAL A 26 26.62 18.69 -2.84
CA VAL A 26 25.74 18.82 -1.66
C VAL A 26 24.52 19.68 -1.97
N GLY A 27 24.72 20.83 -2.64
CA GLY A 27 23.63 21.74 -3.02
C GLY A 27 22.69 21.15 -4.07
N GLY A 28 23.20 20.33 -5.00
CA GLY A 28 22.36 19.58 -5.95
C GLY A 28 21.47 18.55 -5.26
N ALA A 29 22.04 17.80 -4.31
CA ALA A 29 21.31 16.83 -3.50
C ALA A 29 20.25 17.51 -2.60
N GLU A 30 20.60 18.61 -1.93
CA GLU A 30 19.69 19.41 -1.11
C GLU A 30 18.50 19.91 -1.94
N ARG A 31 18.77 20.60 -3.06
CA ARG A 31 17.72 21.14 -3.94
C ARG A 31 16.78 20.05 -4.46
N PHE A 32 17.32 18.88 -4.79
CA PHE A 32 16.50 17.75 -5.19
C PHE A 32 15.59 17.26 -4.06
N ILE A 33 16.12 17.10 -2.85
CA ILE A 33 15.35 16.64 -1.69
C ILE A 33 14.27 17.67 -1.32
N GLU A 34 14.63 18.95 -1.29
CA GLU A 34 13.71 20.07 -1.05
C GLU A 34 12.59 20.13 -2.10
N SER A 35 12.88 19.81 -3.37
CA SER A 35 11.86 19.77 -4.43
C SER A 35 10.72 18.79 -4.17
N LYS A 36 10.91 17.81 -3.26
CA LYS A 36 9.89 16.83 -2.88
C LYS A 36 9.08 17.24 -1.64
N GLY A 37 9.39 18.39 -1.03
CA GLY A 37 8.73 18.94 0.15
C GLY A 37 8.86 18.08 1.41
N GLU A 38 8.08 18.40 2.44
CA GLU A 38 8.09 17.67 3.73
C GLU A 38 7.29 16.36 3.68
N THR A 39 7.64 15.50 2.72
CA THR A 39 6.90 14.27 2.44
C THR A 39 7.68 13.02 2.87
N THR A 40 6.94 11.92 3.04
CA THR A 40 7.56 10.57 3.15
C THR A 40 8.45 10.24 1.96
N VAL A 41 8.15 10.82 0.80
CA VAL A 41 8.91 10.63 -0.44
C VAL A 41 10.28 11.30 -0.32
N ALA A 42 10.36 12.55 0.13
CA ALA A 42 11.64 13.25 0.35
C ALA A 42 12.57 12.47 1.29
N GLN A 43 12.02 11.95 2.39
CA GLN A 43 12.77 11.13 3.33
C GLN A 43 13.28 9.83 2.68
N ARG A 44 12.44 9.13 1.91
CA ARG A 44 12.87 7.92 1.18
C ARG A 44 13.95 8.23 0.15
N CYS A 45 13.78 9.30 -0.63
CA CYS A 45 14.78 9.75 -1.60
C CYS A 45 16.14 9.97 -0.91
N ARG A 46 16.16 10.67 0.24
CA ARG A 46 17.39 10.87 1.02
C ARG A 46 18.01 9.56 1.50
N ILE A 47 17.21 8.62 2.03
CA ILE A 47 17.70 7.32 2.50
C ILE A 47 18.32 6.53 1.34
N ILE A 48 17.64 6.49 0.19
CA ILE A 48 18.12 5.77 -0.99
C ILE A 48 19.41 6.41 -1.52
N LEU A 49 19.43 7.74 -1.70
CA LEU A 49 20.61 8.46 -2.17
C LEU A 49 21.79 8.31 -1.20
N SER A 50 21.55 8.33 0.11
CA SER A 50 22.60 8.08 1.10
C SER A 50 23.15 6.66 0.98
N GLY A 51 22.31 5.65 0.71
CA GLY A 51 22.78 4.29 0.46
C GLY A 51 23.63 4.18 -0.80
N MET A 52 23.18 4.81 -1.89
CA MET A 52 23.91 4.84 -3.17
C MET A 52 25.27 5.53 -3.04
N MET A 53 25.31 6.70 -2.38
CA MET A 53 26.56 7.44 -2.19
C MET A 53 27.50 6.79 -1.18
N ALA A 54 26.99 6.09 -0.17
CA ALA A 54 27.81 5.30 0.73
C ALA A 54 28.50 4.16 -0.02
N LEU A 55 27.78 3.48 -0.91
CA LEU A 55 28.35 2.42 -1.74
C LEU A 55 29.38 2.99 -2.73
N ALA A 56 29.10 4.13 -3.35
CA ALA A 56 30.07 4.80 -4.23
C ALA A 56 31.36 5.19 -3.48
N ALA A 57 31.24 5.72 -2.26
CA ALA A 57 32.40 6.07 -1.44
C ALA A 57 33.19 4.83 -0.99
N GLN A 58 32.54 3.69 -0.72
CA GLN A 58 33.20 2.43 -0.39
C GLN A 58 34.01 1.85 -1.56
N HIS A 59 33.66 2.22 -2.80
CA HIS A 59 34.36 1.80 -4.02
C HIS A 59 35.27 2.90 -4.60
N ASP A 60 35.61 3.92 -3.80
CA ASP A 60 36.46 5.05 -4.19
C ASP A 60 35.99 5.81 -5.45
N ALA A 61 34.69 5.72 -5.77
CA ALA A 61 34.09 6.44 -6.91
C ALA A 61 33.83 7.92 -6.58
N ILE A 62 33.75 8.25 -5.29
CA ILE A 62 33.62 9.62 -4.77
C ILE A 62 34.51 9.80 -3.54
N GLU A 63 35.13 10.96 -3.41
CA GLU A 63 36.00 11.29 -2.27
C GLU A 63 35.21 11.65 -1.01
N ARG A 64 34.05 12.28 -1.18
CA ARG A 64 33.21 12.77 -0.08
C ARG A 64 31.77 12.39 -0.34
N HIS A 65 31.07 11.95 0.71
CA HIS A 65 29.66 11.58 0.64
C HIS A 65 28.74 12.82 0.75
N PRO A 66 28.20 13.37 -0.36
CA PRO A 66 27.55 14.67 -0.36
C PRO A 66 26.22 14.70 0.41
N VAL A 67 25.48 13.58 0.43
CA VAL A 67 24.14 13.47 1.06
C VAL A 67 24.21 13.53 2.60
N ARG A 68 25.40 13.34 3.18
CA ARG A 68 25.61 13.36 4.64
C ARG A 68 25.60 14.79 5.16
N ASP A 69 26.08 15.73 4.36
CA ASP A 69 26.17 17.15 4.68
C ASP A 69 24.87 17.90 4.34
N THR A 70 23.87 17.20 3.79
CA THR A 70 22.52 17.71 3.49
C THR A 70 21.69 17.81 4.76
N SER A 71 20.77 18.78 4.79
CA SER A 71 19.84 18.98 5.90
C SER A 71 19.00 17.71 6.16
N THR A 72 18.64 17.50 7.43
CA THR A 72 17.77 16.39 7.79
C THR A 72 16.33 16.77 7.44
N VAL A 73 15.69 15.96 6.58
CA VAL A 73 14.26 16.10 6.26
C VAL A 73 13.45 15.95 7.56
N LYS A 74 12.98 17.07 8.09
CA LYS A 74 12.05 17.08 9.22
C LYS A 74 10.65 16.81 8.68
N ARG A 75 9.99 15.83 9.28
CA ARG A 75 8.59 15.52 8.99
C ARG A 75 7.80 15.61 10.27
N GLU A 76 6.72 16.38 10.24
CA GLU A 76 5.72 16.32 11.30
C GLU A 76 5.00 14.96 11.27
N ARG A 77 5.19 14.18 12.31
CA ARG A 77 4.47 12.91 12.49
C ARG A 77 3.06 13.22 12.94
N LYS A 78 2.08 12.98 12.07
CA LYS A 78 0.66 13.05 12.44
C LYS A 78 0.39 12.05 13.57
N LYS A 79 -0.02 12.55 14.73
CA LYS A 79 -0.35 11.71 15.89
C LYS A 79 -1.51 10.78 15.50
N PRO A 80 -1.38 9.45 15.68
CA PRO A 80 -2.47 8.53 15.43
C PRO A 80 -3.62 8.88 16.39
N ARG A 81 -4.79 9.19 15.85
CA ARG A 81 -6.00 9.45 16.63
C ARG A 81 -6.74 8.15 16.86
N ALA A 82 -7.01 7.82 18.12
CA ALA A 82 -7.91 6.72 18.43
C ALA A 82 -9.34 7.04 17.95
N LEU A 83 -10.06 6.05 17.45
CA LEU A 83 -11.48 6.15 17.18
C LEU A 83 -12.24 6.09 18.50
N THR A 84 -13.23 6.97 18.67
CA THR A 84 -14.20 6.84 19.77
C THR A 84 -15.11 5.63 19.54
N VAL A 85 -15.80 5.17 20.59
CA VAL A 85 -16.70 4.00 20.50
C VAL A 85 -17.82 4.22 19.48
N ASP A 86 -18.38 5.44 19.42
CA ASP A 86 -19.43 5.80 18.46
C ASP A 86 -18.92 5.83 17.01
N GLU A 87 -17.76 6.45 16.79
CA GLU A 87 -17.12 6.47 15.48
C GLU A 87 -16.77 5.05 15.00
N LEU A 88 -16.39 4.17 15.93
CA LEU A 88 -16.11 2.78 15.65
C LEU A 88 -17.37 2.00 15.26
N ALA A 89 -18.52 2.28 15.89
CA ALA A 89 -19.80 1.70 15.48
C ALA A 89 -20.24 2.16 14.08
N ILE A 90 -20.01 3.43 13.74
CA ILE A 90 -20.24 3.96 12.39
C ILE A 90 -19.29 3.28 11.38
N GLN A 91 -18.01 3.17 11.72
CA GLN A 91 -17.01 2.55 10.85
C GLN A 91 -17.31 1.07 10.60
N ARG A 92 -17.73 0.32 11.63
CA ARG A 92 -18.16 -1.09 11.48
C ARG A 92 -19.36 -1.23 10.55
N ARG A 93 -20.35 -0.33 10.62
CA ARG A 93 -21.49 -0.32 9.70
C ARG A 93 -21.06 -0.09 8.24
N ARG A 94 -20.16 0.87 8.02
CA ARG A 94 -19.60 1.17 6.68
C ARG A 94 -18.81 -0.01 6.12
N ILE A 95 -17.99 -0.66 6.96
CA ILE A 95 -17.27 -1.88 6.57
C ILE A 95 -18.26 -2.99 6.24
N GLY A 96 -19.31 -3.17 7.03
CA GLY A 96 -20.37 -4.14 6.79
C GLY A 96 -21.09 -3.93 5.45
N SER A 97 -21.47 -2.69 5.12
CA SER A 97 -22.10 -2.37 3.84
C SER A 97 -21.14 -2.59 2.66
N TYR A 98 -19.87 -2.25 2.83
CA TYR A 98 -18.84 -2.49 1.80
C TYR A 98 -18.59 -3.98 1.57
N ALA A 99 -18.48 -4.77 2.65
CA ALA A 99 -18.23 -6.21 2.57
C ALA A 99 -19.43 -7.01 2.05
N GLY A 100 -20.66 -6.55 2.31
CA GLY A 100 -21.89 -7.22 1.87
C GLY A 100 -22.34 -6.90 0.44
N GLY A 101 -21.70 -5.94 -0.24
CA GLY A 101 -22.16 -5.40 -1.53
C GLY A 101 -22.00 -6.31 -2.75
N ASN A 102 -21.25 -7.40 -2.65
CA ASN A 102 -20.91 -8.23 -3.81
C ASN A 102 -21.25 -9.71 -3.54
N VAL A 103 -22.53 -9.98 -3.34
CA VAL A 103 -23.03 -11.36 -3.33
C VAL A 103 -23.03 -11.88 -4.77
N GLY A 104 -21.90 -12.48 -5.20
CA GLY A 104 -21.85 -13.31 -6.42
C GLY A 104 -20.87 -12.91 -7.53
N HIS A 105 -20.20 -11.77 -7.48
CA HIS A 105 -19.08 -11.42 -8.39
C HIS A 105 -17.88 -10.97 -7.55
N GLY A 106 -16.65 -11.32 -7.98
CA GLY A 106 -15.42 -11.31 -7.15
C GLY A 106 -15.01 -10.00 -6.45
N PRO A 107 -13.79 -9.99 -5.89
CA PRO A 107 -13.53 -10.19 -4.48
C PRO A 107 -14.07 -9.06 -3.56
N PRO A 108 -14.99 -9.40 -2.67
CA PRO A 108 -15.41 -8.57 -1.55
C PRO A 108 -15.14 -9.36 -0.28
N ARG A 109 -14.11 -8.95 0.47
CA ARG A 109 -13.71 -9.70 1.66
C ARG A 109 -13.71 -8.80 2.89
N ALA A 110 -14.69 -9.03 3.75
CA ALA A 110 -14.42 -9.59 5.07
C ALA A 110 -15.73 -10.09 5.71
N ILE A 111 -15.86 -11.41 5.86
CA ILE A 111 -16.43 -12.03 7.07
C ILE A 111 -15.83 -13.43 7.24
N THR A 112 -14.62 -13.51 7.78
CA THR A 112 -14.16 -14.71 8.50
C THR A 112 -13.41 -14.24 9.73
N GLY A 113 -14.16 -13.70 10.69
CA GLY A 113 -13.64 -13.39 12.02
C GLY A 113 -14.59 -13.98 13.04
N TRP A 114 -14.06 -14.80 13.95
CA TRP A 114 -14.81 -15.37 15.07
C TRP A 114 -15.51 -14.26 15.86
N SER A 115 -16.76 -14.49 16.27
CA SER A 115 -17.41 -13.62 17.23
C SER A 115 -17.07 -14.09 18.65
N CYS A 116 -16.67 -13.15 19.50
CA CYS A 116 -16.46 -13.38 20.92
C CYS A 116 -17.79 -13.10 21.63
N SER A 117 -18.46 -14.15 22.10
CA SER A 117 -19.58 -14.05 23.03
C SER A 117 -19.05 -14.14 24.46
N SER A 118 -19.80 -13.63 25.44
CA SER A 118 -19.53 -13.83 26.88
C SER A 118 -19.46 -15.31 27.29
N SER A 119 -19.89 -16.22 26.41
CA SER A 119 -19.87 -17.69 26.58
C SER A 119 -18.75 -18.41 25.82
N GLY A 120 -17.84 -17.71 25.14
CA GLY A 120 -16.73 -18.29 24.36
C GLY A 120 -16.72 -17.94 22.87
N TRP A 121 -15.70 -18.45 22.16
CA TRP A 121 -15.47 -18.18 20.73
C TRP A 121 -16.35 -19.05 19.83
N GLY A 122 -17.15 -18.42 18.95
CA GLY A 122 -18.03 -19.12 18.01
C GLY A 122 -17.78 -18.71 16.55
N LEU A 123 -17.77 -19.70 15.66
CA LEU A 123 -17.72 -19.52 14.20
C LEU A 123 -19.10 -19.11 13.69
N VAL A 124 -19.23 -17.90 13.12
CA VAL A 124 -20.43 -17.52 12.36
C VAL A 124 -20.28 -18.05 10.94
N ALA A 125 -21.00 -19.14 10.63
CA ALA A 125 -21.14 -19.61 9.26
C ALA A 125 -22.03 -18.63 8.49
N GLY A 126 -21.48 -17.99 7.46
CA GLY A 126 -22.27 -17.19 6.52
C GLY A 126 -23.37 -18.06 5.90
N SER A 127 -24.63 -17.72 6.16
CA SER A 127 -25.78 -18.45 5.63
C SER A 127 -25.84 -18.31 4.12
N THR A 128 -25.27 -19.27 3.39
CA THR A 128 -25.55 -19.47 1.97
C THR A 128 -26.93 -20.12 1.87
N ARG A 129 -27.98 -19.29 1.78
CA ARG A 129 -29.31 -19.76 1.42
C ARG A 129 -29.25 -20.21 -0.05
N ARG A 130 -29.00 -21.51 -0.28
CA ARG A 130 -29.10 -22.14 -1.61
C ARG A 130 -30.53 -21.98 -2.12
N HIS A 131 -30.69 -21.34 -3.28
CA HIS A 131 -31.93 -21.38 -4.05
C HIS A 131 -32.18 -22.83 -4.50
N PRO A 132 -33.39 -23.40 -4.36
CA PRO A 132 -33.69 -24.69 -4.96
C PRO A 132 -33.69 -24.53 -6.49
N ARG A 133 -32.93 -25.39 -7.18
CA ARG A 133 -32.95 -25.50 -8.63
C ARG A 133 -34.36 -25.89 -9.08
N GLY A 134 -35.02 -25.02 -9.85
CA GLY A 134 -36.27 -25.32 -10.52
C GLY A 134 -36.11 -26.52 -11.44
N GLY A 135 -37.05 -27.47 -11.34
CA GLY A 135 -37.14 -28.65 -12.18
C GLY A 135 -37.45 -28.27 -13.62
N LEU A 136 -36.71 -28.86 -14.55
CA LEU A 136 -37.06 -28.88 -15.97
C LEU A 136 -38.19 -29.88 -16.15
N THR A 137 -39.39 -29.38 -16.45
CA THR A 137 -40.51 -30.18 -16.94
C THR A 137 -40.26 -30.60 -18.38
N SER A 138 -40.50 -31.89 -18.63
CA SER A 138 -40.58 -32.59 -19.91
C SER A 138 -41.61 -32.00 -20.89
N THR A 139 -41.31 -32.03 -22.19
CA THR A 139 -42.20 -32.28 -23.37
C THR A 139 -41.26 -32.25 -24.58
N GLY A 140 -41.09 -33.21 -25.49
CA GLY A 140 -41.93 -34.28 -26.01
C GLY A 140 -41.76 -34.24 -27.53
N ALA A 141 -40.95 -35.13 -28.13
CA ALA A 141 -40.90 -35.33 -29.58
C ALA A 141 -40.48 -36.78 -29.87
N SER A 142 -41.44 -37.54 -30.40
CA SER A 142 -41.38 -38.97 -30.73
C SER A 142 -41.01 -39.17 -32.23
N PRO A 143 -40.99 -40.38 -32.82
CA PRO A 143 -39.81 -40.92 -33.48
C PRO A 143 -39.95 -41.06 -35.01
N ARG A 144 -38.81 -41.44 -35.62
CA ARG A 144 -38.59 -41.98 -36.96
C ARG A 144 -39.82 -42.50 -37.73
N ARG A 145 -39.92 -42.09 -39.00
CA ARG A 145 -40.05 -42.98 -40.16
C ARG A 145 -39.35 -42.36 -41.36
#